data_AF-A0A8X6YCS2-F1
#
_entry.id   AF-A0A8X6YCS2-F1
#
_cell.length_a   1.000
_cell.length_b   1.000
_cell.length_c   1.000
_cell.angle_alpha   90.00
_cell.angle_beta   90.00
_cell.angle_gamma   90.00
#
_symmetry.space_group_name_H-M   'P 1'
#
loop_
_entity.id
_entity.type
_entity.pdbx_description
1 polymer ?
#
loop_
_entity_poly.entity_id
_entity_poly.type
_entity_poly.pdbx_seq_one_letter_code
_entity_poly.pdbx_strand_id
1 'polypeptide(L)'
;MKWQLNGSLERLRALQSEYGIVSYKFDAGEVLWMDKNFELHHPEANLQPNIYSSAYAEIAAKFGGRVEVRVGYDSQHLPIFIRMFDKFSSWDYPMD
;
A
#
# COMPACT_ATOMS: atom_id res chain seq x y z
N MET A 1 16.17 7.42 -5.27
CA MET A 1 15.28 6.24 -5.16
C MET A 1 14.27 6.09 -6.32
N LYS A 2 14.23 6.96 -7.34
CA LYS A 2 13.31 6.83 -8.50
C LYS A 2 13.56 5.57 -9.37
N TRP A 3 14.81 5.10 -9.45
CA TRP A 3 15.19 3.95 -10.28
C TRP A 3 14.80 2.59 -9.71
N GLN A 4 14.85 2.40 -8.38
CA GLN A 4 14.55 1.10 -7.75
C GLN A 4 13.06 0.77 -7.76
N LEU A 5 12.18 1.76 -7.57
CA LEU A 5 10.73 1.55 -7.63
C LEU A 5 10.29 1.07 -9.02
N ASN A 6 10.80 1.67 -10.10
CA ASN A 6 10.50 1.20 -11.45
C ASN A 6 10.93 -0.26 -11.64
N GLY A 7 12.13 -0.64 -11.16
CA GLY A 7 12.59 -2.02 -11.25
C GLY A 7 11.67 -3.03 -10.55
N SER A 8 11.17 -2.71 -9.36
CA SER A 8 10.27 -3.60 -8.62
C SER A 8 8.88 -3.69 -9.27
N LEU A 9 8.35 -2.58 -9.78
CA LEU A 9 7.03 -2.57 -10.44
C LEU A 9 7.05 -3.36 -11.76
N GLU A 10 8.11 -3.23 -12.55
CA GLU A 10 8.27 -4.01 -13.79
C GLU A 10 8.43 -5.51 -13.50
N ARG A 11 9.11 -5.88 -12.41
CA ARG A 11 9.18 -7.29 -11.97
C ARG A 11 7.81 -7.85 -11.61
N LEU A 12 6.98 -7.09 -10.89
CA LEU A 12 5.62 -7.53 -10.58
C LEU A 12 4.80 -7.71 -11.86
N ARG A 13 4.91 -6.79 -12.83
CA ARG A 13 4.25 -6.93 -14.15
C ARG A 13 4.73 -8.17 -14.90
N ALA A 14 6.03 -8.44 -14.88
CA ALA A 14 6.61 -9.64 -15.49
C ALA A 14 6.04 -10.91 -14.85
N LEU A 15 6.01 -11.00 -13.51
CA LEU A 15 5.41 -12.13 -12.79
C LEU A 15 3.92 -12.28 -13.14
N GLN A 16 3.20 -11.17 -13.27
CA GLN A 16 1.79 -11.17 -13.65
C GLN A 16 1.56 -11.83 -15.01
N SER A 17 2.37 -11.43 -16.00
CA SER A 17 2.30 -11.96 -17.36
C SER A 17 2.81 -13.39 -17.47
N GLU A 18 3.91 -13.72 -16.79
CA GLU A 18 4.60 -15.01 -16.91
C GLU A 18 3.79 -16.15 -16.27
N TYR A 19 3.21 -15.89 -15.10
CA TYR A 19 2.51 -16.91 -14.31
C TYR A 19 0.99 -16.76 -14.31
N GLY A 20 0.45 -15.77 -15.03
CA GLY A 20 -0.99 -15.51 -15.06
C GLY A 20 -1.57 -15.10 -13.70
N ILE A 21 -0.79 -14.35 -12.90
CA ILE A 21 -1.28 -13.83 -11.61
C ILE A 21 -2.44 -12.86 -11.87
N VAL A 22 -3.57 -13.10 -11.22
CA VAL A 22 -4.80 -12.33 -11.48
C VAL A 22 -4.86 -11.04 -10.65
N SER A 23 -4.25 -11.03 -9.46
CA SER A 23 -4.23 -9.88 -8.56
C SER A 23 -3.14 -9.99 -7.50
N TYR A 24 -2.86 -8.88 -6.84
CA TYR A 24 -1.92 -8.80 -5.73
C TYR A 24 -2.60 -8.27 -4.48
N LYS A 25 -2.11 -8.71 -3.32
CA LYS A 25 -2.27 -8.01 -2.05
C LYS A 25 -0.99 -7.23 -1.78
N PHE A 26 -1.13 -5.92 -1.61
CA PHE A 26 -0.05 -5.04 -1.17
C PHE A 26 -0.22 -4.79 0.33
N ASP A 27 0.45 -5.61 1.13
CA ASP A 27 0.42 -5.48 2.59
C ASP A 27 1.23 -4.28 3.07
N ALA A 28 1.04 -3.89 4.33
CA ALA A 28 1.61 -2.69 4.92
C ALA A 28 1.18 -1.39 4.20
N GLY A 29 2.07 -0.40 4.13
CA GLY A 29 1.81 0.94 3.58
C GLY A 29 1.51 2.01 4.64
N GLU A 30 1.52 1.64 5.92
CA GLU A 30 1.39 2.58 7.04
C GLU A 30 2.71 3.31 7.30
N VAL A 31 2.63 4.60 7.62
CA VAL A 31 3.78 5.41 8.06
C VAL A 31 4.45 4.82 9.31
N LEU A 32 3.70 4.11 10.15
CA LEU A 32 4.20 3.48 11.37
C LEU A 32 5.35 2.50 11.13
N TRP A 33 5.46 1.93 9.93
CA TRP A 33 6.55 1.01 9.57
C TRP A 33 7.81 1.71 9.07
N MET A 34 7.83 3.04 9.00
CA MET A 34 9.01 3.81 8.66
C MET A 34 9.92 4.04 9.87
N ASP A 35 11.19 4.36 9.60
CA ASP A 35 12.15 4.73 10.64
C ASP A 35 11.75 6.07 11.30
N LYS A 36 12.08 6.28 12.57
CA LYS A 36 11.62 7.45 13.35
C LYS A 36 12.00 8.81 12.75
N ASN A 37 13.07 8.86 11.95
CA ASN A 37 13.58 10.07 11.32
C ASN A 37 13.56 9.98 9.79
N PHE A 38 12.56 9.29 9.22
CA PHE A 38 12.43 9.22 7.77
C PHE A 38 12.23 10.61 7.15
N GLU A 39 12.73 10.80 5.93
CA GLU A 39 12.44 11.97 5.11
C GLU A 39 11.92 11.48 3.75
N LEU A 40 10.71 11.91 3.39
CA LEU A 40 10.11 11.66 2.09
C LEU A 40 10.64 12.66 1.07
N HIS A 41 10.74 12.18 -0.18
CA HIS A 41 11.19 13.01 -1.29
C HIS A 41 10.30 14.24 -1.56
N HIS A 42 9.02 14.19 -1.16
CA HIS A 42 8.09 15.29 -1.34
C HIS A 42 8.00 16.10 -0.04
N PRO A 43 8.38 17.40 -0.02
CA PRO A 43 8.39 18.20 1.20
C PRO A 43 7.04 18.25 1.92
N GLU A 44 5.92 18.34 1.17
CA GLU A 44 4.59 18.34 1.78
C GLU A 44 4.25 17.00 2.45
N ALA A 45 4.80 15.89 1.96
CA ALA A 45 4.61 14.58 2.57
C ALA A 45 5.39 14.46 3.90
N ASN A 46 6.44 15.26 4.11
CA ASN A 46 7.07 15.38 5.42
C ASN A 46 6.20 16.16 6.43
N LEU A 47 5.31 17.04 5.96
CA LEU A 47 4.35 17.76 6.80
C LEU A 47 3.08 16.93 7.07
N GLN A 48 2.67 16.11 6.10
CA GLN A 48 1.55 15.18 6.22
C GLN A 48 1.96 13.77 5.78
N PRO A 49 2.53 12.96 6.70
CA PRO A 49 3.06 11.64 6.37
C PRO A 49 2.05 10.67 5.74
N ASN A 50 0.75 10.83 6.02
CA ASN A 50 -0.30 9.98 5.47
C ASN A 50 -0.39 10.05 3.93
N ILE A 51 0.17 11.09 3.30
CA ILE A 51 0.33 11.18 1.84
C ILE A 51 1.11 9.97 1.30
N TYR A 52 2.05 9.42 2.08
CA TYR A 52 2.71 8.16 1.72
C TYR A 52 1.73 7.01 1.53
N SER A 53 0.77 6.84 2.45
CA SER A 53 -0.20 5.76 2.37
C SER A 53 -1.12 5.90 1.15
N SER A 54 -1.49 7.12 0.77
CA SER A 54 -2.20 7.39 -0.49
C SER A 54 -1.36 7.01 -1.70
N ALA A 55 -0.10 7.46 -1.75
CA ALA A 55 0.82 7.16 -2.84
C ALA A 55 1.10 5.65 -2.96
N TYR A 56 1.17 4.94 -1.84
CA TYR A 56 1.30 3.49 -1.79
C TYR A 56 0.07 2.80 -2.43
N ALA A 57 -1.14 3.23 -2.05
CA ALA A 57 -2.38 2.72 -2.62
C ALA A 57 -2.53 3.05 -4.12
N GLU A 58 -2.12 4.24 -4.56
CA GLU A 58 -2.09 4.63 -5.98
C GLU A 58 -1.14 3.75 -6.81
N ILE A 59 0.01 3.38 -6.26
CA ILE A 59 0.94 2.44 -6.90
C ILE A 59 0.30 1.06 -7.01
N ALA A 60 -0.32 0.57 -5.93
CA ALA A 60 -1.00 -0.72 -5.90
C ALA A 60 -2.14 -0.80 -6.93
N ALA A 61 -2.94 0.27 -7.06
CA ALA A 61 -4.07 0.35 -7.99
C ALA A 61 -3.68 0.16 -9.47
N LYS A 62 -2.41 0.40 -9.83
CA LYS A 62 -1.88 0.19 -11.19
C LYS A 62 -1.85 -1.28 -11.62
N PHE A 63 -2.04 -2.23 -10.69
CA PHE A 63 -2.06 -3.67 -10.97
C PHE A 63 -3.48 -4.24 -11.14
N GLY A 64 -4.50 -3.38 -11.20
CA GLY A 64 -5.88 -3.73 -11.55
C GLY A 64 -6.85 -3.65 -10.38
N GLY A 65 -8.16 -3.63 -10.68
CA GLY A 65 -9.21 -3.37 -9.69
C GLY A 65 -9.46 -4.50 -8.68
N ARG A 66 -8.77 -5.65 -8.82
CA ARG A 66 -8.82 -6.76 -7.86
C ARG A 66 -7.73 -6.72 -6.79
N VAL A 67 -6.93 -5.64 -6.79
CA VAL A 67 -5.87 -5.43 -5.80
C VAL A 67 -6.47 -5.15 -4.43
N GLU A 68 -5.80 -5.64 -3.39
CA GLU A 68 -6.10 -5.35 -1.99
C GLU A 68 -4.95 -4.57 -1.34
N VAL A 69 -5.29 -3.56 -0.53
CA VAL A 69 -4.37 -2.84 0.37
C VAL A 69 -4.89 -2.84 1.82
N ARG A 70 -4.02 -2.60 2.80
CA ARG A 70 -4.40 -2.43 4.23
C ARG A 70 -4.42 -0.97 4.70
N VAL A 71 -4.12 -0.03 3.81
CA VAL A 71 -4.05 1.40 4.13
C VAL A 71 -5.03 2.23 3.32
N GLY A 72 -5.40 3.38 3.89
CA GLY A 72 -6.21 4.38 3.22
C GLY A 72 -6.05 5.76 3.85
N TYR A 73 -5.79 6.75 3.01
CA TYR A 73 -5.87 8.17 3.31
C TYR A 73 -6.27 8.86 2.02
N ASP A 74 -7.41 9.56 2.00
CA ASP A 74 -7.95 10.22 0.80
C ASP A 74 -7.95 9.35 -0.50
N SER A 75 -8.20 8.05 -0.33
CA SER A 75 -8.03 7.04 -1.39
C SER A 75 -9.35 6.45 -1.90
N GLN A 76 -10.49 7.05 -1.56
CA GLN A 76 -11.84 6.57 -1.89
C GLN A 76 -12.11 6.56 -3.40
N HIS A 77 -11.34 7.33 -4.17
CA HIS A 77 -11.43 7.38 -5.62
C HIS A 77 -10.76 6.17 -6.31
N LEU A 78 -9.96 5.37 -5.58
CA LEU A 78 -9.28 4.20 -6.14
C LEU A 78 -10.21 2.99 -6.20
N PRO A 79 -10.37 2.34 -7.37
CA PRO A 79 -11.26 1.19 -7.54
C PRO A 79 -10.58 -0.12 -7.11
N ILE A 80 -10.15 -0.19 -5.85
CA ILE A 80 -9.45 -1.35 -5.25
C ILE A 80 -10.09 -1.74 -3.91
N PHE A 81 -9.74 -2.91 -3.40
CA PHE A 81 -10.20 -3.39 -2.10
C PHE A 81 -9.31 -2.84 -0.97
N ILE A 82 -9.95 -2.44 0.12
CA ILE A 82 -9.26 -2.08 1.37
C ILE A 82 -9.66 -3.11 2.43
N ARG A 83 -8.67 -3.79 3.01
CA ARG A 83 -8.86 -4.74 4.11
C ARG A 83 -8.72 -4.02 5.45
N MET A 84 -9.55 -4.37 6.42
CA MET A 84 -9.34 -3.99 7.82
C MET A 84 -7.99 -4.50 8.35
N PHE A 85 -7.49 -3.86 9.41
CA PHE A 85 -6.28 -4.32 10.11
C PHE A 85 -6.45 -5.72 10.71
N ASP A 86 -5.34 -6.32 11.11
CA ASP A 86 -5.33 -7.66 11.69
C ASP A 86 -6.23 -7.72 12.94
N LYS A 87 -7.13 -8.72 12.96
CA LYS A 87 -8.02 -9.01 14.07
C LYS A 87 -7.63 -10.35 14.67
N PHE A 88 -7.86 -10.49 15.97
CA PHE A 88 -7.76 -11.78 16.64
C PHE A 88 -8.98 -12.65 16.31
N SER A 89 -8.81 -13.97 16.40
CA SER A 89 -9.89 -14.96 16.25
C SER A 89 -10.76 -15.01 17.52
N SER A 90 -11.26 -13.85 17.93
CA SER A 90 -12.18 -13.67 19.05
C SER A 90 -13.45 -12.98 18.57
N TRP A 91 -14.57 -13.30 19.23
CA TRP A 91 -15.82 -12.57 19.01
C TRP A 91 -15.79 -11.19 19.68
N ASP A 92 -14.97 -11.05 20.71
CA ASP A 92 -14.83 -9.83 21.51
C ASP A 92 -13.71 -8.93 20.99
N TYR A 93 -13.83 -7.63 21.27
CA TYR A 93 -12.76 -6.65 21.14
C TYR A 93 -11.98 -6.60 22.47
N PRO A 94 -10.64 -6.76 22.47
CA PRO A 94 -9.84 -6.61 23.69
C PRO A 94 -10.04 -5.20 24.23
N MET A 95 -10.67 -5.10 25.39
CA MET A 95 -10.78 -3.87 26.16
C MET A 95 -9.60 -3.87 27.12
N ASP A 96 -8.41 -3.61 26.57
CA ASP A 96 -7.17 -3.44 27.34
C ASP A 96 -6.97 -1.96 27.65
#